data_AF-A0A8J3VDU9-F1
#
_entry.id   AF-A0A8J3VDU9-F1
#
_cell.length_a   1.000
_cell.length_b   1.000
_cell.length_c   1.000
_cell.angle_alpha   90.00
_cell.angle_beta   90.00
_cell.angle_gamma   90.00
#
_symmetry.space_group_name_H-M   'P 1'
#
loop_
_entity.id
_entity.type
_entity.pdbx_description
1 polymer ?
#
loop_
_entity_poly.entity_id
_entity_poly.type
_entity_poly.pdbx_seq_one_letter_code
_entity_poly.pdbx_strand_id
1 'polypeptide(L)'
;MPASPSSRRFKLSPQIAAKLKQHIEDSKLERDDLLFLYRPEESAPQPKLGSAQNPELTEPNAAGRRYRHGMLSAYSPGKCRCAYCKNVYAVYRAERRASGDPRRPRR
;
A
#
# COMPACT_ATOMS: atom_id res chain seq x y z
N MET A 1 -9.16 29.47 8.19
CA MET A 1 -8.85 30.10 6.89
C MET A 1 -8.53 28.98 5.91
N PRO A 2 -9.27 28.80 4.81
CA PRO A 2 -8.91 27.77 3.83
C PRO A 2 -7.62 28.20 3.11
N ALA A 3 -6.73 27.25 2.84
CA ALA A 3 -5.47 27.51 2.18
C ALA A 3 -5.72 27.95 0.72
N SER A 4 -5.22 29.12 0.35
CA SER A 4 -5.20 29.57 -1.04
C SER A 4 -4.31 28.64 -1.87
N PRO A 5 -4.77 28.09 -3.01
CA PRO A 5 -3.95 27.23 -3.85
C PRO A 5 -2.81 28.05 -4.46
N SER A 6 -1.58 27.84 -3.99
CA SER A 6 -0.40 28.42 -4.65
C SER A 6 -0.17 27.66 -5.96
N SER A 7 -0.64 28.20 -7.08
CA SER A 7 -0.33 27.65 -8.40
C SER A 7 1.17 27.74 -8.66
N ARG A 8 1.75 26.70 -9.24
CA ARG A 8 3.17 26.64 -9.60
C ARG A 8 3.30 26.11 -11.03
N ARG A 9 4.23 26.70 -11.78
CA ARG A 9 4.56 26.27 -13.14
C ARG A 9 5.84 25.44 -13.09
N PHE A 10 5.86 24.32 -13.79
CA PHE A 10 7.03 23.46 -13.93
C PHE A 10 7.30 23.21 -15.41
N LYS A 11 8.58 23.06 -15.75
CA LYS A 11 9.00 22.71 -17.11
C LYS A 11 8.89 21.20 -17.28
N LEU A 12 8.19 20.77 -18.32
CA LEU A 12 8.14 19.38 -18.73
C LEU A 12 9.25 19.11 -19.75
N SER A 13 9.84 17.92 -19.69
CA SER A 13 10.73 17.47 -20.76
C SER A 13 9.92 17.17 -22.03
N PRO A 14 10.53 17.27 -23.22
CA PRO A 14 9.83 16.97 -24.48
C PRO A 14 9.24 15.56 -24.52
N GLN A 15 9.95 14.59 -23.92
CA GLN A 15 9.49 13.20 -23.84
C GLN A 15 8.22 13.05 -23.00
N ILE A 16 8.14 13.72 -21.84
CA ILE A 16 6.94 13.66 -21.00
C ILE A 16 5.76 14.37 -21.69
N ALA A 17 6.03 15.52 -22.33
CA ALA A 17 5.01 16.24 -23.09
C ALA A 17 4.42 15.38 -24.23
N ALA A 18 5.27 14.66 -24.97
CA ALA A 18 4.82 13.75 -26.02
C ALA A 18 3.93 12.61 -25.48
N LYS A 19 4.34 11.98 -24.37
CA LYS A 19 3.54 10.94 -23.71
C LYS A 19 2.19 11.45 -23.21
N LEU A 20 2.16 12.65 -22.63
CA LEU A 20 0.92 13.27 -22.18
C LEU A 20 0.00 13.57 -23.36
N LYS A 21 0.54 14.05 -24.48
CA LYS A 21 -0.25 14.32 -25.69
C LYS A 21 -0.87 13.03 -26.25
N GLN A 22 -0.08 11.96 -26.38
CA GLN A 22 -0.59 10.65 -26.81
C GLN A 22 -1.70 10.14 -25.88
N HIS A 23 -1.50 10.24 -24.56
CA HIS A 23 -2.50 9.82 -23.58
C HIS A 23 -3.82 10.61 -23.69
N ILE A 24 -3.74 11.92 -23.92
CA ILE A 24 -4.91 12.78 -24.13
C ILE A 24 -5.67 12.36 -25.39
N GLU A 25 -4.96 12.07 -26.49
CA GLU A 25 -5.54 11.61 -27.76
C GLU A 25 -6.19 10.23 -27.61
N ASP A 26 -5.47 9.26 -27.02
CA ASP A 26 -5.95 7.88 -26.83
C ASP A 26 -7.16 7.82 -25.88
N SER A 27 -7.15 8.64 -24.83
CA SER A 27 -8.22 8.69 -23.83
C SER A 27 -9.33 9.68 -24.19
N LYS A 28 -9.20 10.41 -25.31
CA LYS A 28 -10.13 11.44 -25.79
C LYS A 28 -10.52 12.46 -24.71
N LEU A 29 -9.53 12.93 -23.95
CA LEU A 29 -9.76 13.84 -22.84
C LEU A 29 -10.06 15.25 -23.34
N GLU A 30 -11.09 15.87 -22.77
CA GLU A 30 -11.44 17.27 -23.00
C GLU A 30 -10.83 18.19 -21.93
N ARG A 31 -11.07 19.50 -22.06
CA ARG A 31 -10.42 20.55 -21.28
C ARG A 31 -10.62 20.43 -19.76
N ASP A 32 -11.79 19.96 -19.37
CA ASP A 32 -12.21 19.86 -17.97
C ASP A 32 -12.06 18.42 -17.42
N ASP A 33 -11.53 17.51 -18.23
CA ASP A 33 -11.29 16.14 -17.81
C ASP A 33 -9.99 16.00 -17.00
N LEU A 34 -9.97 15.00 -16.14
CA LEU A 34 -8.77 14.62 -15.41
C LEU A 34 -7.78 13.91 -16.33
N LEU A 35 -6.52 14.36 -16.33
CA LEU A 35 -5.44 13.69 -17.07
C LEU A 35 -5.28 12.21 -16.68
N PHE A 36 -5.53 11.86 -15.42
CA PHE A 36 -5.44 10.49 -14.92
C PHE A 36 -6.67 10.13 -14.10
N LEU A 37 -7.36 9.07 -14.50
CA LEU A 37 -8.44 8.49 -13.72
C LEU A 37 -7.88 7.41 -12.81
N TYR A 38 -8.37 7.38 -11.58
CA TYR A 38 -8.13 6.26 -10.69
C TYR A 38 -8.90 5.04 -11.21
N ARG A 39 -8.19 4.13 -11.87
CA ARG A 39 -8.72 2.80 -12.16
C ARG A 39 -8.25 1.89 -11.03
N PRO A 40 -9.15 1.42 -10.14
CA PRO A 40 -8.75 0.35 -9.21
C PRO A 40 -8.30 -0.81 -10.10
N GLU A 41 -7.04 -1.24 -9.96
CA GLU A 41 -6.63 -2.48 -10.60
C GLU A 41 -7.62 -3.56 -10.15
N GLU A 42 -8.20 -4.28 -11.12
CA GLU A 42 -8.98 -5.48 -10.86
C GLU A 42 -8.21 -6.32 -9.86
N SER A 43 -8.77 -6.41 -8.65
CA SER A 43 -8.12 -6.85 -7.42
C SER A 43 -6.88 -7.70 -7.68
N ALA A 44 -5.69 -7.09 -7.52
CA ALA A 44 -4.46 -7.86 -7.37
C ALA A 44 -4.78 -9.03 -6.42
N PRO A 45 -4.43 -10.28 -6.79
CA PRO A 45 -4.94 -11.46 -6.11
C PRO A 45 -4.79 -11.27 -4.62
N GLN A 46 -5.94 -11.23 -3.92
CA GLN A 46 -5.95 -11.13 -2.47
C GLN A 46 -4.98 -12.18 -1.95
N PRO A 47 -4.02 -11.80 -1.07
CA PRO A 47 -3.03 -12.75 -0.59
C PRO A 47 -3.79 -13.91 0.05
N LYS A 48 -3.85 -15.04 -0.65
CA LYS A 48 -4.50 -16.24 -0.14
C LYS A 48 -3.77 -16.56 1.16
N LEU A 49 -4.49 -16.50 2.27
CA LEU A 49 -3.99 -16.94 3.56
C LEU A 49 -3.83 -18.46 3.46
N GLY A 50 -2.70 -18.92 2.93
CA GLY A 50 -2.32 -20.32 3.01
C GLY A 50 -2.21 -20.74 4.47
N SER A 51 -2.40 -22.01 4.77
CA SER A 51 -2.13 -22.55 6.11
C SER A 51 -0.64 -22.34 6.48
N ALA A 52 -0.36 -22.14 7.76
CA ALA A 52 1.01 -22.08 8.25
C ALA A 52 1.71 -23.43 7.99
N GLN A 53 2.60 -23.49 7.01
CA GLN A 53 3.40 -24.68 6.70
C GLN A 53 4.54 -24.93 7.72
N ASN A 54 4.47 -24.33 8.92
CA ASN A 54 5.56 -24.26 9.90
C ASN A 54 5.01 -24.39 11.33
N PRO A 55 5.86 -24.71 12.34
CA PRO A 55 5.44 -24.94 13.73
C PRO A 55 4.53 -23.83 14.25
N GLU A 56 3.66 -24.19 15.19
CA GLU A 56 2.62 -23.31 15.73
C GLU A 56 3.19 -21.97 16.28
N LEU A 57 4.47 -21.96 16.65
CA LEU A 57 5.19 -20.84 17.26
C LEU A 57 6.40 -20.39 16.43
N THR A 58 6.64 -19.08 16.42
CA THR A 58 7.85 -18.47 15.85
C THR A 58 9.09 -18.88 16.64
N GLU A 59 10.25 -18.78 16.00
CA GLU A 59 11.52 -18.79 16.72
C GLU A 59 11.54 -17.71 17.82
N PRO A 60 12.29 -17.95 18.92
CA PRO A 60 12.48 -16.95 19.96
C PRO A 60 13.05 -15.66 19.37
N ASN A 61 12.43 -14.53 19.70
CA ASN A 61 13.03 -13.23 19.40
C ASN A 61 14.23 -12.96 20.33
N ALA A 62 14.90 -11.81 20.17
CA ALA A 62 16.04 -11.42 21.01
C ALA A 62 15.75 -11.35 22.52
N ALA A 63 14.47 -11.31 22.92
CA ALA A 63 14.02 -11.35 24.31
C ALA A 63 13.55 -12.76 24.74
N GLY A 64 13.85 -13.80 23.95
CA GLY A 64 13.45 -15.19 24.19
C GLY A 64 11.97 -15.48 23.97
N ARG A 65 11.17 -14.52 23.50
CA ARG A 65 9.71 -14.67 23.37
C ARG A 65 9.35 -15.33 22.06
N ARG A 66 8.40 -16.27 22.12
CA ARG A 66 7.80 -16.93 20.96
C ARG A 66 6.35 -16.48 20.81
N TYR A 67 5.89 -16.34 19.57
CA TYR A 67 4.53 -15.92 19.26
C TYR A 67 3.88 -16.92 18.32
N ARG A 68 2.56 -17.03 18.35
CA ARG A 68 1.84 -17.83 17.36
C ARG A 68 1.94 -17.20 15.98
N HIS A 69 2.30 -18.00 14.98
CA HIS A 69 2.33 -17.56 13.59
C HIS A 69 0.96 -17.01 13.17
N GLY A 70 0.97 -15.99 12.30
CA GLY A 70 -0.26 -15.32 11.83
C GLY A 70 -0.80 -14.24 12.76
N MET A 71 -0.28 -14.08 13.98
CA MET A 71 -0.62 -12.91 14.80
C MET A 71 0.22 -11.67 14.42
N LEU A 72 -0.32 -10.47 14.64
CA LEU A 72 0.44 -9.21 14.47
C LEU A 72 1.70 -9.16 15.35
N SER A 73 1.63 -9.82 16.51
CA SER A 73 2.74 -9.99 17.44
C SER A 73 3.86 -10.87 16.86
N ALA A 74 3.54 -11.89 16.05
CA ALA A 74 4.58 -12.67 15.37
C ALA A 74 5.36 -11.86 14.34
N TYR A 75 4.70 -10.96 13.60
CA TYR A 75 5.37 -10.14 12.59
C TYR A 75 6.18 -8.98 13.19
N SER A 76 5.60 -8.25 14.17
CA SER A 76 6.20 -7.00 14.68
C SER A 76 7.24 -7.28 15.79
N PRO A 77 6.86 -7.68 17.02
CA PRO A 77 7.82 -8.02 18.08
C PRO A 77 8.50 -9.40 17.89
N GLY A 78 7.84 -10.36 17.24
CA GLY A 78 8.39 -11.68 16.94
C GLY A 78 9.33 -11.72 15.74
N LYS A 79 9.38 -10.65 14.94
CA LYS A 79 10.21 -10.50 13.72
C LYS A 79 10.09 -11.63 12.69
N CYS A 80 9.05 -12.46 12.74
CA CYS A 80 8.86 -13.55 11.80
C CYS A 80 8.51 -13.05 10.40
N ARG A 81 9.22 -13.52 9.37
CA ARG A 81 9.07 -13.12 7.96
C ARG A 81 8.66 -14.26 7.03
N CYS A 82 8.08 -15.34 7.55
CA CYS A 82 7.54 -16.42 6.71
C CYS A 82 6.39 -15.92 5.83
N ALA A 83 6.09 -16.64 4.74
CA ALA A 83 5.05 -16.27 3.78
C ALA A 83 3.68 -16.06 4.46
N TYR A 84 3.32 -16.93 5.40
CA TYR A 84 2.08 -16.83 6.16
C TYR A 84 1.98 -15.54 6.99
N CYS A 85 2.99 -15.24 7.83
CA CYS A 85 3.02 -14.01 8.63
C CYS A 85 3.05 -12.74 7.78
N LYS A 86 3.73 -12.78 6.62
CA LYS A 86 3.73 -11.68 5.65
C LYS A 86 2.33 -11.45 5.08
N ASN A 87 1.63 -12.51 4.69
CA ASN A 87 0.28 -12.42 4.11
C ASN A 87 -0.74 -11.88 5.13
N VAL A 88 -0.76 -12.40 6.36
CA VAL A 88 -1.66 -11.86 7.40
C VAL A 88 -1.38 -10.39 7.68
N TYR A 89 -0.11 -10.00 7.79
CA TYR A 89 0.24 -8.60 8.00
C TYR A 89 -0.13 -7.69 6.81
N ALA A 90 -0.05 -8.21 5.58
CA ALA A 90 -0.48 -7.50 4.38
C ALA A 90 -2.00 -7.26 4.36
N VAL A 91 -2.80 -8.28 4.71
CA VAL A 91 -4.27 -8.16 4.87
C VAL A 91 -4.60 -7.10 5.91
N TYR A 92 -4.02 -7.22 7.12
CA TYR A 92 -4.19 -6.21 8.18
C TYR A 92 -3.83 -4.79 7.70
N ARG A 93 -2.73 -4.62 6.98
CA ARG A 93 -2.33 -3.31 6.43
C ARG A 93 -3.29 -2.80 5.36
N ALA A 94 -3.88 -3.69 4.56
CA ALA A 94 -4.89 -3.32 3.56
C ALA A 94 -6.18 -2.83 4.24
N GLU A 95 -6.69 -3.59 5.22
CA GLU A 95 -7.86 -3.21 6.05
C GLU A 95 -7.63 -1.87 6.78
N ARG A 96 -6.44 -1.67 7.33
CA ARG A 96 -6.03 -0.41 7.98
C ARG A 96 -5.99 0.78 7.02
N ARG A 97 -5.66 0.58 5.74
CA ARG A 97 -5.72 1.65 4.73
C ARG A 97 -7.16 1.93 4.32
N ALA A 98 -7.97 0.88 4.13
CA ALA A 98 -9.38 1.01 3.76
C ALA A 98 -10.21 1.72 4.84
N SER A 99 -9.92 1.46 6.12
CA SER A 99 -10.58 2.10 7.27
C SER A 99 -10.12 3.54 7.54
N GLY A 100 -9.12 4.06 6.82
CA GLY A 100 -8.73 5.46 6.91
C GLY A 100 -8.14 5.92 8.24
N ASP A 101 -7.50 5.03 9.02
CA ASP A 101 -6.89 5.39 10.32
C ASP A 101 -5.39 5.74 10.16
N PRO A 102 -5.02 7.03 9.98
CA PRO A 102 -3.63 7.47 10.03
C PRO A 102 -3.14 7.30 11.46
N ARG A 103 -1.95 6.69 11.61
CA ARG A 103 -1.27 6.63 12.91
C ARG A 103 -1.27 8.02 13.52
N ARG A 104 -1.91 8.20 14.68
CA ARG A 104 -1.75 9.42 15.47
C ARG A 104 -0.24 9.64 15.66
N PRO A 105 0.28 10.85 15.39
CA PRO A 105 1.69 11.14 15.63
C PRO A 105 1.99 10.81 17.09
N ARG A 106 3.13 10.14 17.33
CA ARG A 106 3.61 9.91 18.68
C ARG A 106 3.98 11.28 19.25
N ARG A 107 3.31 11.67 20.35
CA ARG A 107 3.68 12.85 21.15
C ARG A 107 5.03 12.62 21.81
#